data_AF-A0AB40D133-F1
#
_entry.id   AF-A0AB40D133-F1
#
_cell.length_a   1.000
_cell.length_b   1.000
_cell.length_c   1.000
_cell.angle_alpha   90.00
_cell.angle_beta   90.00
_cell.angle_gamma   90.00
#
_symmetry.space_group_name_H-M   'P 1'
#
loop_
_entity.id
_entity.type
_entity.pdbx_description
1 polymer ?
#
loop_
_entity_poly.entity_id
_entity_poly.type
_entity_poly.pdbx_seq_one_letter_code
_entity_poly.pdbx_strand_id
1 'polypeptide(L)'
;MALHEERRITMSVIVMSVIMCIMSTCIDARIHLPNFILVEEKPVTFVFGDSLTDVGNNNYLPYSLAKSNYLWYGIDYEGGKPTGRFTNGRTIGDIISSKLGIESPPPYLSLSMKDDAILHGINYASGGAGILNETGAYFLQKLSFDDQITCFEKTKVAIAAKIGDTAAEKLSNLAVYFIGMGSNDYVNNYLQPFLADSQLTHDEYLDLLISTLDGQFKRLYGLGARKIVFDGLGPLGCIPSQRVKSRNGECLTLVNQYVKLFNSRVQKLLTSLDSQLSGSHFSFADSYSIVLDLIENPGKYGFKIGNTSCCNVDNTLGGLCLPNTKLCSNRKDYVFWDGYHPTDAANQIIADILFSNPSAQVAPPPAPAPTPATTHTHTLTPTPTPTHHHKPTPAAAPSPPAHHS
;
A
#
# COMPACT_ATOMS: atom_id res chain seq x y z
N MET A 1 -70.99 16.13 39.39
CA MET A 1 -69.60 15.64 39.34
C MET A 1 -69.44 14.41 38.42
N ALA A 2 -70.33 13.41 38.44
CA ALA A 2 -70.24 12.23 37.57
C ALA A 2 -70.23 12.52 36.04
N LEU A 3 -71.05 13.46 35.56
CA LEU A 3 -71.12 13.82 34.12
C LEU A 3 -69.84 14.48 33.55
N HIS A 4 -68.99 15.04 34.42
CA HIS A 4 -67.75 15.71 33.99
C HIS A 4 -66.56 14.74 33.91
N GLU A 5 -66.67 13.61 34.61
CA GLU A 5 -65.67 12.55 34.64
C GLU A 5 -65.86 11.58 33.47
N GLU A 6 -67.10 11.23 33.13
CA GLU A 6 -67.42 10.51 31.89
C GLU A 6 -66.94 11.26 30.64
N ARG A 7 -67.13 12.57 30.56
CA ARG A 7 -66.66 13.36 29.40
C ARG A 7 -65.13 13.38 29.28
N ARG A 8 -64.38 13.33 30.38
CA ARG A 8 -62.90 13.27 30.36
C ARG A 8 -62.38 11.89 29.95
N ILE A 9 -63.05 10.83 30.37
CA ILE A 9 -62.72 9.46 29.99
C ILE A 9 -63.01 9.24 28.51
N THR A 10 -64.19 9.66 28.03
CA THR A 10 -64.56 9.54 26.61
C THR A 10 -63.64 10.33 25.69
N MET A 11 -63.21 11.54 26.10
CA MET A 11 -62.27 12.34 25.31
C MET A 11 -60.85 11.75 25.30
N SER A 12 -60.38 11.15 26.40
CA SER A 12 -59.08 10.47 26.46
C SER A 12 -59.05 9.18 25.63
N VAL A 13 -60.15 8.43 25.62
CA VAL A 13 -60.27 7.21 24.78
C VAL A 13 -60.26 7.57 23.30
N ILE A 14 -60.99 8.62 22.89
CA ILE A 14 -60.99 9.09 21.49
C ILE A 14 -59.60 9.58 21.06
N VAL A 15 -58.89 10.32 21.91
CA VAL A 15 -57.52 10.80 21.62
C VAL A 15 -56.54 9.62 21.51
N MET A 16 -56.61 8.61 22.39
CA MET A 16 -55.78 7.41 22.27
C MET A 16 -56.13 6.60 21.01
N SER A 17 -57.41 6.45 20.65
CA SER A 17 -57.81 5.73 19.44
C SER A 17 -57.35 6.44 18.17
N VAL A 18 -57.37 7.78 18.13
CA VAL A 18 -56.87 8.55 16.99
C VAL A 18 -55.35 8.47 16.89
N ILE A 19 -54.61 8.52 18.02
CA ILE A 19 -53.16 8.35 18.02
C ILE A 19 -52.76 6.92 17.59
N MET A 20 -53.48 5.88 18.04
CA MET A 20 -53.24 4.50 17.60
C MET A 20 -53.56 4.32 16.11
N CYS A 21 -54.59 4.98 15.59
CA CYS A 21 -54.95 4.94 14.17
C CYS A 21 -53.88 5.65 13.31
N ILE A 22 -53.37 6.81 13.75
CA ILE A 22 -52.27 7.52 13.07
C ILE A 22 -51.00 6.66 13.08
N MET A 23 -50.65 6.05 14.22
CA MET A 23 -49.50 5.15 14.33
C MET A 23 -49.65 3.88 13.47
N SER A 24 -50.88 3.37 13.29
CA SER A 24 -51.15 2.22 12.43
C SER A 24 -51.15 2.57 10.93
N THR A 25 -51.56 3.80 10.55
CA THR A 25 -51.48 4.28 9.16
C THR A 25 -50.08 4.75 8.74
N CYS A 26 -49.19 5.03 9.69
CA CYS A 26 -47.78 5.35 9.42
C CYS A 26 -46.90 4.10 9.23
N ILE A 27 -47.41 2.88 9.44
CA ILE A 27 -46.64 1.63 9.30
C ILE A 27 -46.68 1.06 7.87
N ASP A 28 -47.62 1.47 7.01
CA ASP A 28 -47.77 0.92 5.65
C ASP A 28 -47.35 1.86 4.50
N ALA A 29 -46.63 2.93 4.80
CA ALA A 29 -45.83 3.61 3.78
C ALA A 29 -44.47 2.89 3.66
N ARG A 30 -44.47 1.69 3.07
CA ARG A 30 -43.25 1.11 2.50
C ARG A 30 -42.82 2.03 1.37
N ILE A 31 -41.99 3.03 1.69
CA ILE A 31 -41.12 3.65 0.71
C ILE A 31 -40.31 2.48 0.13
N HIS A 32 -40.64 2.08 -1.09
CA HIS A 32 -39.75 1.30 -1.94
C HIS A 32 -38.56 2.21 -2.25
N LEU A 33 -37.67 2.39 -1.26
CA LEU A 33 -36.29 2.67 -1.56
C LEU A 33 -35.87 1.50 -2.46
N PRO A 34 -35.42 1.75 -3.70
CA PRO A 34 -34.78 0.67 -4.43
C PRO A 34 -33.73 0.10 -3.46
N ASN A 35 -33.68 -1.24 -3.35
CA ASN A 35 -32.51 -1.90 -2.81
C ASN A 35 -31.34 -1.46 -3.69
N PHE A 36 -30.75 -0.30 -3.38
CA PHE A 36 -29.35 -0.08 -3.59
C PHE A 36 -28.71 -1.13 -2.70
N ILE A 37 -28.50 -2.32 -3.29
CA ILE A 37 -27.34 -3.10 -2.95
C ILE A 37 -26.21 -2.09 -3.13
N LEU A 38 -25.75 -1.50 -2.02
CA LEU A 38 -24.42 -0.94 -1.98
C LEU A 38 -23.54 -2.15 -2.28
N VAL A 39 -23.26 -2.37 -3.56
CA VAL A 39 -22.11 -3.17 -3.94
C VAL A 39 -20.99 -2.38 -3.32
N GLU A 40 -20.51 -2.85 -2.17
CA GLU A 40 -19.31 -2.32 -1.55
C GLU A 40 -18.24 -2.53 -2.62
N GLU A 41 -17.90 -1.47 -3.35
CA GLU A 41 -16.88 -1.52 -4.39
C GLU A 41 -15.62 -2.04 -3.71
N LYS A 42 -15.22 -3.26 -4.08
CA LYS A 42 -14.03 -3.90 -3.51
C LYS A 42 -12.84 -2.94 -3.67
N PRO A 43 -12.02 -2.76 -2.63
CA PRO A 43 -10.90 -1.83 -2.70
C PRO A 43 -9.90 -2.26 -3.77
N VAL A 44 -9.39 -1.30 -4.54
CA VAL A 44 -8.24 -1.52 -5.43
C VAL A 44 -6.98 -1.26 -4.63
N THR A 45 -6.02 -2.19 -4.68
CA THR A 45 -4.74 -2.05 -3.98
C THR A 45 -3.58 -2.04 -4.96
N PHE A 46 -2.76 -0.99 -4.92
CA PHE A 46 -1.48 -0.94 -5.60
C PHE A 46 -0.36 -1.12 -4.56
N VAL A 47 0.51 -2.10 -4.78
CA VAL A 47 1.55 -2.47 -3.82
C VAL A 47 2.92 -2.11 -4.38
N PHE A 48 3.73 -1.43 -3.58
CA PHE A 48 5.10 -1.03 -3.87
C PHE A 48 5.99 -1.52 -2.74
N GLY A 49 7.24 -1.83 -3.04
CA GLY A 49 8.14 -2.28 -1.99
C GLY A 49 9.28 -3.16 -2.47
N ASP A 50 9.79 -3.92 -1.51
CA ASP A 50 10.89 -4.84 -1.69
C ASP A 50 10.47 -6.32 -1.56
N SER A 51 11.40 -7.20 -1.20
CA SER A 51 11.16 -8.63 -1.04
C SER A 51 10.09 -8.99 -0.01
N LEU A 52 9.78 -8.12 0.96
CA LEU A 52 8.73 -8.37 1.94
C LEU A 52 7.31 -8.32 1.35
N THR A 53 7.15 -7.68 0.19
CA THR A 53 5.87 -7.53 -0.50
C THR A 53 5.89 -8.05 -1.95
N ASP A 54 7.05 -8.44 -2.49
CA ASP A 54 7.16 -9.05 -3.82
C ASP A 54 6.37 -10.37 -3.91
N VAL A 55 5.59 -10.49 -4.98
CA VAL A 55 4.75 -11.66 -5.30
C VAL A 55 5.25 -12.42 -6.53
N GLY A 56 6.38 -12.02 -7.11
CA GLY A 56 7.07 -12.71 -8.20
C GLY A 56 7.57 -11.82 -9.33
N ASN A 57 7.67 -10.49 -9.18
CA ASN A 57 8.21 -9.62 -10.23
C ASN A 57 9.64 -10.02 -10.59
N ASN A 58 10.47 -10.36 -9.60
CA ASN A 58 11.85 -10.74 -9.84
C ASN A 58 12.01 -12.01 -10.68
N ASN A 59 10.97 -12.83 -10.84
CA ASN A 59 11.00 -14.00 -11.72
C ASN A 59 11.17 -13.63 -13.20
N TYR A 60 10.68 -12.43 -13.57
CA TYR A 60 10.70 -11.90 -14.93
C TYR A 60 11.96 -11.06 -15.21
N LEU A 61 12.83 -10.89 -14.22
CA LEU A 61 14.09 -10.17 -14.33
C LEU A 61 15.23 -11.18 -14.57
N PRO A 62 15.66 -11.42 -15.83
CA PRO A 62 16.58 -12.53 -16.15
C PRO A 62 17.91 -12.46 -15.40
N TYR A 63 18.41 -11.26 -15.12
CA TYR A 63 19.72 -11.06 -14.48
C TYR A 63 19.64 -10.86 -12.97
N SER A 64 18.43 -10.81 -12.39
CA SER A 64 18.28 -10.59 -10.95
C SER A 64 18.86 -11.75 -10.14
N LEU A 65 19.69 -11.45 -9.15
CA LEU A 65 20.13 -12.41 -8.14
C LEU A 65 19.19 -12.47 -6.93
N ALA A 66 18.34 -11.47 -6.74
CA ALA A 66 17.32 -11.46 -5.71
C ALA A 66 16.09 -12.24 -6.21
N LYS A 67 16.16 -13.59 -6.22
CA LYS A 67 15.05 -14.45 -6.61
C LYS A 67 14.69 -15.43 -5.51
N SER A 68 13.42 -15.82 -5.48
CA SER A 68 12.83 -16.83 -4.58
C SER A 68 11.88 -17.75 -5.35
N ASN A 69 12.14 -17.99 -6.65
CA ASN A 69 11.38 -18.87 -7.53
C ASN A 69 11.88 -20.34 -7.53
N TYR A 70 12.44 -20.77 -6.41
CA TYR A 70 13.00 -22.10 -6.21
C TYR A 70 12.66 -22.61 -4.81
N LEU A 71 12.71 -23.92 -4.63
CA LEU A 71 12.54 -24.52 -3.30
C LEU A 71 13.62 -24.00 -2.35
N TRP A 72 13.30 -23.66 -1.11
CA TRP A 72 12.08 -24.03 -0.38
C TRP A 72 11.00 -22.95 -0.31
N TYR A 73 11.14 -21.84 -1.04
CA TYR A 73 10.13 -20.78 -1.04
C TYR A 73 8.78 -21.29 -1.55
N GLY A 74 7.69 -20.79 -0.97
CA GLY A 74 6.32 -21.19 -1.33
C GLY A 74 5.91 -22.62 -0.97
N ILE A 75 6.68 -23.36 -0.16
CA ILE A 75 6.33 -24.73 0.28
C ILE A 75 4.96 -24.84 1.00
N ASP A 76 4.55 -23.79 1.72
CA ASP A 76 3.25 -23.64 2.38
C ASP A 76 2.27 -22.77 1.60
N TYR A 77 2.68 -22.24 0.45
CA TYR A 77 1.77 -21.53 -0.44
C TYR A 77 0.85 -22.51 -1.16
N GLU A 78 -0.23 -22.01 -1.76
CA GLU A 78 -1.17 -22.83 -2.51
C GLU A 78 -0.44 -23.63 -3.61
N GLY A 79 -0.65 -24.95 -3.60
CA GLY A 79 0.02 -25.88 -4.51
C GLY A 79 1.48 -26.19 -4.19
N GLY A 80 2.06 -25.63 -3.12
CA GLY A 80 3.43 -25.89 -2.67
C GLY A 80 4.51 -25.47 -3.67
N LYS A 81 4.25 -24.40 -4.44
CA LYS A 81 5.13 -23.92 -5.51
C LYS A 81 5.80 -22.59 -5.16
N PRO A 82 7.07 -22.41 -5.54
CA PRO A 82 7.74 -21.13 -5.38
C PRO A 82 7.17 -20.11 -6.36
N THR A 83 6.49 -19.08 -5.85
CA THR A 83 5.92 -18.01 -6.67
C THR A 83 6.85 -16.82 -6.86
N GLY A 84 7.99 -16.78 -6.16
CA GLY A 84 8.82 -15.58 -6.04
C GLY A 84 8.47 -14.69 -4.83
N ARG A 85 7.65 -15.20 -3.90
CA ARG A 85 7.49 -14.62 -2.56
C ARG A 85 8.66 -15.06 -1.69
N PHE A 86 9.30 -14.13 -1.00
CA PHE A 86 10.45 -14.40 -0.13
C PHE A 86 10.05 -14.99 1.22
N THR A 87 9.17 -15.98 1.23
CA THR A 87 8.74 -16.69 2.44
C THR A 87 8.31 -18.12 2.08
N ASN A 88 8.02 -18.95 3.08
CA ASN A 88 7.45 -20.28 2.85
C ASN A 88 6.01 -20.24 2.33
N GLY A 89 5.27 -19.14 2.49
CA GLY A 89 3.87 -19.03 2.06
C GLY A 89 3.50 -17.63 1.59
N ARG A 90 2.53 -17.01 2.27
CA ARG A 90 1.94 -15.71 1.96
C ARG A 90 2.74 -14.57 2.59
N THR A 91 2.78 -13.43 1.92
CA THR A 91 3.27 -12.15 2.47
C THR A 91 2.18 -11.48 3.31
N ILE A 92 2.55 -10.44 4.06
CA ILE A 92 1.59 -9.57 4.77
C ILE A 92 0.56 -9.00 3.78
N GLY A 93 1.01 -8.58 2.59
CA GLY A 93 0.14 -8.05 1.53
C GLY A 93 -0.93 -9.05 1.08
N ASP A 94 -0.58 -10.31 0.85
CA ASP A 94 -1.55 -11.36 0.49
C ASP A 94 -2.64 -11.52 1.56
N ILE A 95 -2.23 -11.51 2.83
CA ILE A 95 -3.13 -11.73 3.96
C ILE A 95 -4.05 -10.51 4.14
N ILE A 96 -3.53 -9.29 4.00
CA ILE A 96 -4.33 -8.07 4.02
C ILE A 96 -5.33 -8.06 2.85
N SER A 97 -4.92 -8.40 1.63
CA SER A 97 -5.84 -8.54 0.49
C SER A 97 -6.98 -9.52 0.79
N SER A 98 -6.67 -10.68 1.35
CA SER A 98 -7.69 -11.65 1.77
C SER A 98 -8.66 -11.07 2.82
N LYS A 99 -8.17 -10.30 3.80
CA LYS A 99 -9.02 -9.62 4.79
C LYS A 99 -9.90 -8.53 4.21
N LEU A 100 -9.44 -7.86 3.14
CA LEU A 100 -10.21 -6.89 2.37
C LEU A 100 -11.21 -7.55 1.40
N GLY A 101 -11.25 -8.88 1.33
CA GLY A 101 -12.14 -9.61 0.42
C GLY A 101 -11.73 -9.51 -1.07
N ILE A 102 -10.47 -9.19 -1.32
CA ILE A 102 -9.88 -9.09 -2.67
C ILE A 102 -8.81 -10.15 -2.89
N GLU A 103 -8.53 -10.45 -4.15
CA GLU A 103 -7.38 -11.28 -4.51
C GLU A 103 -6.09 -10.48 -4.28
N SER A 104 -5.00 -11.20 -3.98
CA SER A 104 -3.69 -10.57 -3.90
C SER A 104 -3.30 -10.02 -5.28
N PRO A 105 -2.92 -8.74 -5.40
CA PRO A 105 -2.56 -8.16 -6.69
C PRO A 105 -1.42 -8.94 -7.37
N PRO A 106 -1.56 -9.27 -8.66
CA PRO A 106 -0.54 -10.00 -9.39
C PRO A 106 0.73 -9.16 -9.59
N PRO A 107 1.89 -9.80 -9.86
CA PRO A 107 3.12 -9.08 -10.19
C PRO A 107 2.97 -8.34 -11.52
N TYR A 108 3.31 -7.05 -11.54
CA TYR A 108 3.27 -6.18 -12.72
C TYR A 108 3.89 -6.83 -13.96
N LEU A 109 5.07 -7.46 -13.82
CA LEU A 109 5.79 -8.04 -14.96
C LEU A 109 5.16 -9.33 -15.52
N SER A 110 4.15 -9.89 -14.85
CA SER A 110 3.37 -11.02 -15.38
C SER A 110 2.21 -10.60 -16.28
N LEU A 111 1.86 -9.31 -16.29
CA LEU A 111 0.67 -8.80 -16.94
C LEU A 111 0.96 -8.15 -18.29
N SER A 112 -0.03 -8.19 -19.17
CA SER A 112 -0.16 -7.29 -20.30
C SER A 112 -0.98 -6.06 -19.90
N MET A 113 -0.63 -4.88 -20.42
CA MET A 113 -1.43 -3.65 -20.21
C MET A 113 -2.85 -3.72 -20.82
N LYS A 114 -3.18 -4.82 -21.51
CA LYS A 114 -4.52 -5.10 -22.03
C LYS A 114 -5.35 -5.98 -21.09
N ASP A 115 -4.77 -6.55 -20.05
CA ASP A 115 -5.48 -7.45 -19.13
C ASP A 115 -6.44 -6.64 -18.25
N ASP A 116 -7.62 -7.18 -17.97
CA ASP A 116 -8.59 -6.51 -17.09
C ASP A 116 -8.15 -6.53 -15.62
N ALA A 117 -7.21 -7.42 -15.26
CA ALA A 117 -6.60 -7.48 -13.94
C ALA A 117 -5.99 -6.14 -13.50
N ILE A 118 -5.53 -5.29 -14.43
CA ILE A 118 -4.96 -3.98 -14.09
C ILE A 118 -5.98 -3.03 -13.42
N LEU A 119 -7.29 -3.29 -13.59
CA LEU A 119 -8.37 -2.53 -12.95
C LEU A 119 -8.60 -2.93 -11.49
N HIS A 120 -8.03 -4.05 -11.05
CA HIS A 120 -8.25 -4.63 -9.72
C HIS A 120 -7.04 -4.49 -8.78
N GLY A 121 -5.97 -3.85 -9.25
CA GLY A 121 -4.75 -3.63 -8.48
C GLY A 121 -3.57 -4.40 -9.04
N ILE A 122 -2.36 -3.91 -8.75
CA ILE A 122 -1.11 -4.51 -9.21
C ILE A 122 -0.06 -4.42 -8.11
N ASN A 123 0.78 -5.44 -8.01
CA ASN A 123 1.98 -5.41 -7.17
C ASN A 123 3.23 -5.11 -8.02
N TYR A 124 3.87 -3.99 -7.73
CA TYR A 124 5.10 -3.51 -8.37
C TYR A 124 6.36 -3.86 -7.56
N ALA A 125 6.22 -4.38 -6.33
CA ALA A 125 7.34 -4.64 -5.44
C ALA A 125 8.36 -5.59 -6.07
N SER A 126 9.63 -5.40 -5.74
CA SER A 126 10.75 -6.12 -6.34
C SER A 126 11.81 -6.44 -5.30
N GLY A 127 12.17 -7.72 -5.19
CA GLY A 127 13.24 -8.16 -4.28
C GLY A 127 14.55 -7.38 -4.45
N GLY A 128 15.12 -6.93 -3.34
CA GLY A 128 16.36 -6.13 -3.30
C GLY A 128 16.18 -4.63 -3.55
N ALA A 129 14.95 -4.16 -3.82
CA ALA A 129 14.66 -2.74 -3.99
C ALA A 129 14.79 -1.94 -2.69
N GLY A 130 15.15 -0.67 -2.84
CA GLY A 130 15.13 0.32 -1.77
C GLY A 130 14.53 1.63 -2.24
N ILE A 131 14.61 2.63 -1.36
CA ILE A 131 14.20 4.01 -1.62
C ILE A 131 15.13 4.62 -2.67
N LEU A 132 16.45 4.40 -2.52
CA LEU A 132 17.44 4.85 -3.49
C LEU A 132 17.50 3.92 -4.71
N ASN A 133 17.79 4.48 -5.87
CA ASN A 133 17.87 3.71 -7.11
C ASN A 133 19.06 2.73 -7.10
N GLU A 134 20.13 3.11 -6.43
CA GLU A 134 21.39 2.38 -6.32
C GLU A 134 21.31 1.23 -5.31
N THR A 135 20.42 1.32 -4.30
CA THR A 135 20.28 0.32 -3.23
C THR A 135 20.18 -1.10 -3.80
N GLY A 136 20.96 -2.06 -3.30
CA GLY A 136 20.91 -3.43 -3.80
C GLY A 136 21.47 -3.63 -5.21
N ALA A 137 22.38 -2.75 -5.68
CA ALA A 137 23.04 -2.86 -6.98
C ALA A 137 23.69 -4.22 -7.24
N TYR A 138 24.23 -4.88 -6.22
CA TYR A 138 24.85 -6.20 -6.36
C TYR A 138 23.85 -7.33 -6.64
N PHE A 139 22.54 -7.08 -6.55
CA PHE A 139 21.52 -8.01 -7.06
C PHE A 139 21.35 -7.94 -8.58
N LEU A 140 22.14 -7.10 -9.27
CA LEU A 140 22.26 -6.89 -10.71
C LEU A 140 21.01 -6.31 -11.39
N GLN A 141 19.82 -6.78 -11.05
CA GLN A 141 18.57 -6.32 -11.64
C GLN A 141 17.44 -6.36 -10.61
N LYS A 142 16.69 -5.27 -10.54
CA LYS A 142 15.53 -5.04 -9.67
C LYS A 142 14.70 -3.90 -10.25
N LEU A 143 13.49 -3.68 -9.76
CA LEU A 143 12.75 -2.44 -9.97
C LEU A 143 12.96 -1.55 -8.74
N SER A 144 13.71 -0.44 -8.88
CA SER A 144 13.82 0.54 -7.79
C SER A 144 12.47 1.18 -7.47
N PHE A 145 12.34 1.93 -6.36
CA PHE A 145 11.06 2.57 -6.09
C PHE A 145 10.64 3.54 -7.21
N ASP A 146 11.57 4.29 -7.80
CA ASP A 146 11.26 5.15 -8.94
C ASP A 146 10.80 4.34 -10.17
N ASP A 147 11.42 3.17 -10.45
CA ASP A 147 10.97 2.27 -11.51
C ASP A 147 9.53 1.79 -11.26
N GLN A 148 9.23 1.43 -10.01
CA GLN A 148 7.90 0.95 -9.61
C GLN A 148 6.84 2.06 -9.79
N ILE A 149 7.15 3.30 -9.42
CA ILE A 149 6.28 4.47 -9.64
C ILE A 149 6.06 4.69 -11.15
N THR A 150 7.12 4.58 -11.96
CA THR A 150 7.01 4.68 -13.42
C THR A 150 6.22 3.51 -14.03
N CYS A 151 6.26 2.31 -13.45
CA CYS A 151 5.38 1.21 -13.85
C CYS A 151 3.91 1.51 -13.52
N PHE A 152 3.64 2.13 -12.37
CA PHE A 152 2.28 2.60 -12.03
C PHE A 152 1.79 3.70 -12.99
N GLU A 153 2.64 4.65 -13.36
CA GLU A 153 2.30 5.69 -14.35
C GLU A 153 1.84 5.08 -15.69
N LYS A 154 2.59 4.08 -16.21
CA LYS A 154 2.20 3.33 -17.41
C LYS A 154 0.87 2.59 -17.22
N THR A 155 0.68 1.99 -16.05
CA THR A 155 -0.57 1.30 -15.70
C THR A 155 -1.74 2.28 -15.71
N LYS A 156 -1.60 3.48 -15.14
CA LYS A 156 -2.65 4.49 -15.12
C LYS A 156 -3.08 4.90 -16.54
N VAL A 157 -2.12 5.07 -17.45
CA VAL A 157 -2.42 5.32 -18.87
C VAL A 157 -3.22 4.18 -19.49
N ALA A 158 -2.85 2.93 -19.21
CA ALA A 158 -3.56 1.75 -19.70
C ALA A 158 -4.99 1.64 -19.11
N ILE A 159 -5.16 1.94 -17.82
CA ILE A 159 -6.48 2.03 -17.17
C ILE A 159 -7.33 3.10 -17.85
N ALA A 160 -6.80 4.30 -18.07
CA ALA A 160 -7.50 5.38 -18.75
C ALA A 160 -7.93 4.99 -20.17
N ALA A 161 -7.08 4.28 -20.92
CA ALA A 161 -7.44 3.76 -22.24
C ALA A 161 -8.60 2.74 -22.20
N LYS A 162 -8.81 2.04 -21.08
CA LYS A 162 -9.90 1.05 -20.91
C LYS A 162 -11.21 1.68 -20.45
N ILE A 163 -11.16 2.55 -19.43
CA ILE A 163 -12.36 3.02 -18.73
C ILE A 163 -12.59 4.53 -18.86
N GLY A 164 -11.73 5.25 -19.59
CA GLY A 164 -11.75 6.70 -19.75
C GLY A 164 -11.07 7.44 -18.59
N ASP A 165 -10.61 8.66 -18.88
CA ASP A 165 -9.79 9.46 -17.96
C ASP A 165 -10.48 9.71 -16.61
N THR A 166 -11.77 10.10 -16.61
CA THR A 166 -12.52 10.40 -15.38
C THR A 166 -12.65 9.18 -14.48
N ALA A 167 -12.92 7.99 -15.04
CA ALA A 167 -13.05 6.77 -14.26
C ALA A 167 -11.70 6.27 -13.76
N ALA A 168 -10.64 6.40 -14.56
CA ALA A 168 -9.27 6.07 -14.16
C ALA A 168 -8.78 6.96 -13.01
N GLU A 169 -9.09 8.26 -13.05
CA GLU A 169 -8.77 9.19 -11.98
C GLU A 169 -9.56 8.86 -10.70
N LYS A 170 -10.85 8.54 -10.82
CA LYS A 170 -11.66 8.08 -9.68
C LYS A 170 -11.09 6.79 -9.06
N LEU A 171 -10.74 5.80 -9.89
CA LEU A 171 -10.15 4.54 -9.43
C LEU A 171 -8.84 4.80 -8.69
N SER A 172 -7.95 5.62 -9.25
CA SER A 172 -6.66 5.97 -8.63
C SER A 172 -6.86 6.68 -7.29
N ASN A 173 -7.76 7.66 -7.23
CA ASN A 173 -8.04 8.40 -5.99
C ASN A 173 -8.69 7.54 -4.89
N LEU A 174 -9.43 6.50 -5.26
CA LEU A 174 -10.08 5.59 -4.30
C LEU A 174 -9.20 4.40 -3.89
N ALA A 175 -8.17 4.06 -4.68
CA ALA A 175 -7.27 2.96 -4.41
C ALA A 175 -6.42 3.18 -3.15
N VAL A 176 -5.97 2.07 -2.54
CA VAL A 176 -5.01 2.05 -1.45
C VAL A 176 -3.63 1.71 -1.99
N TYR A 177 -2.64 2.50 -1.58
CA TYR A 177 -1.25 2.37 -1.98
C TYR A 177 -0.46 1.85 -0.77
N PHE A 178 -0.10 0.57 -0.78
CA PHE A 178 0.70 -0.04 0.28
C PHE A 178 2.18 -0.02 -0.11
N ILE A 179 3.03 0.55 0.74
CA ILE A 179 4.43 0.81 0.43
C ILE A 179 5.31 0.27 1.56
N GLY A 180 6.11 -0.77 1.30
CA GLY A 180 7.03 -1.35 2.28
C GLY A 180 8.45 -1.45 1.73
N MET A 181 9.32 -0.52 2.13
CA MET A 181 10.72 -0.46 1.70
C MET A 181 11.59 0.40 2.62
N GLY A 182 12.91 0.27 2.48
CA GLY A 182 13.91 0.92 3.32
C GLY A 182 14.84 -0.08 4.03
N SER A 183 14.42 -1.35 4.14
CA SER A 183 15.25 -2.39 4.77
C SER A 183 16.52 -2.64 3.97
N ASN A 184 16.43 -2.67 2.64
CA ASN A 184 17.58 -2.85 1.76
C ASN A 184 18.53 -1.65 1.79
N ASP A 185 18.02 -0.42 1.96
CA ASP A 185 18.83 0.81 2.06
C ASP A 185 19.80 0.72 3.26
N TYR A 186 19.39 0.07 4.34
CA TYR A 186 20.30 -0.27 5.44
C TYR A 186 21.10 -1.54 5.17
N VAL A 187 20.42 -2.69 5.07
CA VAL A 187 21.07 -4.01 5.12
C VAL A 187 21.94 -4.27 3.91
N ASN A 188 21.49 -3.84 2.74
CA ASN A 188 22.09 -4.16 1.45
C ASN A 188 22.75 -2.93 0.81
N ASN A 189 22.97 -1.87 1.59
CA ASN A 189 23.59 -0.65 1.12
C ASN A 189 24.41 0.06 2.22
N TYR A 190 23.80 0.87 3.09
CA TYR A 190 24.51 1.67 4.11
C TYR A 190 25.39 0.85 5.07
N LEU A 191 24.91 -0.32 5.51
CA LEU A 191 25.64 -1.20 6.43
C LEU A 191 26.67 -2.10 5.73
N GLN A 192 26.89 -1.92 4.43
CA GLN A 192 27.89 -2.65 3.65
C GLN A 192 29.12 -1.75 3.46
N PRO A 193 30.25 -2.03 4.14
CA PRO A 193 31.38 -1.11 4.24
C PRO A 193 32.12 -0.83 2.92
N PHE A 194 31.81 -1.59 1.87
CA PHE A 194 32.42 -1.47 0.54
C PHE A 194 31.57 -0.64 -0.44
N LEU A 195 30.42 -0.12 -0.02
CA LEU A 195 29.55 0.71 -0.85
C LEU A 195 29.72 2.19 -0.53
N ALA A 196 29.46 3.05 -1.52
CA ALA A 196 29.69 4.50 -1.40
C ALA A 196 28.91 5.12 -0.23
N ASP A 197 27.68 4.65 -0.01
CA ASP A 197 26.78 5.21 1.00
C ASP A 197 27.27 4.95 2.43
N SER A 198 28.11 3.93 2.65
CA SER A 198 28.73 3.68 3.95
C SER A 198 29.76 4.75 4.35
N GLN A 199 30.11 5.67 3.45
CA GLN A 199 31.01 6.80 3.71
C GLN A 199 30.26 8.00 4.31
N LEU A 200 28.93 8.03 4.25
CA LEU A 200 28.11 9.07 4.84
C LEU A 200 27.96 8.85 6.36
N THR A 201 27.84 9.94 7.11
CA THR A 201 27.31 9.84 8.48
C THR A 201 25.87 9.34 8.44
N HIS A 202 25.39 8.74 9.53
CA HIS A 202 24.02 8.21 9.56
C HIS A 202 22.97 9.31 9.38
N ASP A 203 23.22 10.50 9.94
CA ASP A 203 22.31 11.65 9.79
C ASP A 203 22.23 12.12 8.34
N GLU A 204 23.37 12.24 7.64
CA GLU A 204 23.40 12.58 6.20
C GLU A 204 22.67 11.53 5.35
N TYR A 205 22.91 10.25 5.63
CA TYR A 205 22.24 9.15 4.92
C TYR A 205 20.73 9.16 5.16
N LEU A 206 20.32 9.40 6.40
CA LEU A 206 18.92 9.49 6.76
C LEU A 206 18.23 10.69 6.10
N ASP A 207 18.89 11.85 6.03
CA ASP A 207 18.35 13.02 5.34
C ASP A 207 18.21 12.76 3.84
N LEU A 208 19.17 12.06 3.22
CA LEU A 208 19.07 11.59 1.84
C LEU A 208 17.83 10.71 1.64
N LEU A 209 17.66 9.65 2.44
CA LEU A 209 16.49 8.76 2.34
C LEU A 209 15.16 9.51 2.48
N ILE A 210 15.05 10.40 3.46
CA ILE A 210 13.81 11.13 3.75
C ILE A 210 13.49 12.14 2.64
N SER A 211 14.50 12.81 2.09
CA SER A 211 14.31 13.75 0.98
C SER A 211 13.92 13.05 -0.32
N THR A 212 14.53 11.89 -0.64
CA THR A 212 14.15 11.08 -1.80
C THR A 212 12.73 10.55 -1.65
N LEU A 213 12.37 10.05 -0.47
CA LEU A 213 11.04 9.52 -0.20
C LEU A 213 9.94 10.60 -0.27
N ASP A 214 10.22 11.82 0.20
CA ASP A 214 9.32 12.99 0.04
C ASP A 214 9.00 13.25 -1.45
N GLY A 215 10.04 13.26 -2.30
CA GLY A 215 9.88 13.42 -3.74
C GLY A 215 9.06 12.30 -4.38
N GLN A 216 9.32 11.05 -3.99
CA GLN A 216 8.61 9.87 -4.50
C GLN A 216 7.13 9.85 -4.10
N PHE A 217 6.79 10.21 -2.87
CA PHE A 217 5.40 10.36 -2.45
C PHE A 217 4.68 11.49 -3.19
N LYS A 218 5.34 12.62 -3.42
CA LYS A 218 4.78 13.71 -4.24
C LYS A 218 4.55 13.28 -5.70
N ARG A 219 5.44 12.46 -6.27
CA ARG A 219 5.23 11.85 -7.60
C ARG A 219 3.98 10.96 -7.62
N LEU A 220 3.84 10.05 -6.64
CA LEU A 220 2.64 9.20 -6.52
C LEU A 220 1.36 10.02 -6.36
N TYR A 221 1.39 11.05 -5.52
CA TYR A 221 0.27 11.97 -5.35
C TYR A 221 -0.11 12.67 -6.66
N GLY A 222 0.88 13.13 -7.44
CA GLY A 222 0.68 13.68 -8.78
C GLY A 222 0.05 12.69 -9.77
N LEU A 223 0.26 11.39 -9.56
CA LEU A 223 -0.39 10.31 -10.30
C LEU A 223 -1.78 9.94 -9.76
N GLY A 224 -2.35 10.68 -8.82
CA GLY A 224 -3.69 10.43 -8.27
C GLY A 224 -3.72 9.54 -7.04
N ALA A 225 -2.56 9.20 -6.45
CA ALA A 225 -2.56 8.49 -5.18
C ALA A 225 -3.11 9.40 -4.07
N ARG A 226 -4.08 8.91 -3.31
CA ARG A 226 -4.65 9.64 -2.17
C ARG A 226 -4.51 8.89 -0.87
N LYS A 227 -4.61 7.56 -0.85
CA LYS A 227 -4.54 6.77 0.39
C LYS A 227 -3.24 5.97 0.41
N ILE A 228 -2.24 6.49 1.09
CA ILE A 228 -0.91 5.85 1.18
C ILE A 228 -0.73 5.28 2.59
N VAL A 229 -0.39 3.99 2.63
CA VAL A 229 0.02 3.28 3.84
C VAL A 229 1.48 2.94 3.67
N PHE A 230 2.33 3.51 4.53
CA PHE A 230 3.75 3.13 4.58
C PHE A 230 3.98 2.14 5.71
N ASP A 231 4.48 0.96 5.37
CA ASP A 231 4.89 -0.07 6.31
C ASP A 231 6.29 0.24 6.85
N GLY A 232 6.33 0.59 8.14
CA GLY A 232 7.56 0.92 8.84
C GLY A 232 8.53 -0.26 8.88
N LEU A 233 9.82 0.03 8.98
CA LEU A 233 10.82 -1.03 9.00
C LEU A 233 10.73 -1.85 10.29
N GLY A 234 10.82 -3.17 10.15
CA GLY A 234 11.01 -4.09 11.28
C GLY A 234 12.35 -3.88 12.01
N PRO A 235 12.58 -4.53 13.16
CA PRO A 235 13.81 -4.40 13.94
C PRO A 235 15.01 -5.07 13.24
N LEU A 236 15.62 -4.38 12.26
CA LEU A 236 16.69 -4.92 11.42
C LEU A 236 17.89 -5.43 12.22
N GLY A 237 18.22 -4.83 13.38
CA GLY A 237 19.29 -5.33 14.23
C GLY A 237 19.02 -6.72 14.80
N CYS A 238 17.76 -7.18 14.80
CA CYS A 238 17.31 -8.46 15.34
C CYS A 238 17.03 -9.54 14.29
N ILE A 239 17.09 -9.23 12.98
CA ILE A 239 16.91 -10.28 11.97
C ILE A 239 18.12 -11.23 11.97
N PRO A 240 17.98 -12.51 11.58
CA PRO A 240 19.07 -13.47 11.70
C PRO A 240 20.35 -13.02 10.97
N SER A 241 20.25 -12.43 9.77
CA SER A 241 21.42 -11.93 9.00
C SER A 241 22.17 -10.77 9.64
N GLN A 242 21.58 -10.06 10.61
CA GLN A 242 22.32 -9.07 11.41
C GLN A 242 22.84 -9.67 12.72
N ARG A 243 22.09 -10.59 13.33
CA ARG A 243 22.53 -11.30 14.54
C ARG A 243 23.84 -12.07 14.34
N VAL A 244 24.08 -12.62 13.14
CA VAL A 244 25.37 -13.29 12.83
C VAL A 244 26.60 -12.37 12.95
N LYS A 245 26.41 -11.04 12.85
CA LYS A 245 27.49 -10.05 13.03
C LYS A 245 27.73 -9.72 14.51
N SER A 246 26.88 -10.19 15.42
CA SER A 246 27.01 -10.02 16.85
C SER A 246 27.85 -11.15 17.47
N ARG A 247 28.69 -10.82 18.47
CA ARG A 247 29.59 -11.80 19.11
C ARG A 247 28.86 -12.93 19.84
N ASN A 248 27.67 -12.65 20.35
CA ASN A 248 26.84 -13.59 21.12
C ASN A 248 25.49 -13.84 20.45
N GLY A 249 25.34 -13.42 19.18
CA GLY A 249 24.09 -13.49 18.46
C GLY A 249 23.06 -12.43 18.85
N GLU A 250 23.29 -11.56 19.84
CA GLU A 250 22.28 -10.57 20.26
C GLU A 250 21.92 -9.57 19.17
N CYS A 251 20.76 -8.91 19.32
CA CYS A 251 20.36 -7.83 18.41
C CYS A 251 21.42 -6.72 18.38
N LEU A 252 21.68 -6.18 17.20
CA LEU A 252 22.57 -5.03 17.04
C LEU A 252 21.84 -3.74 17.46
N THR A 253 22.13 -3.25 18.67
CA THR A 253 21.50 -2.05 19.25
C THR A 253 21.61 -0.83 18.34
N LEU A 254 22.78 -0.57 17.76
CA LEU A 254 23.01 0.59 16.90
C LEU A 254 22.14 0.54 15.63
N VAL A 255 22.03 -0.64 14.99
CA VAL A 255 21.17 -0.81 13.81
C VAL A 255 19.70 -0.57 14.18
N ASN A 256 19.25 -1.06 15.33
CA ASN A 256 17.89 -0.79 15.80
C ASN A 256 17.65 0.69 16.15
N GLN A 257 18.66 1.42 16.63
CA GLN A 257 18.57 2.87 16.83
C GLN A 257 18.39 3.61 15.50
N TYR A 258 19.17 3.22 14.47
CA TYR A 258 19.04 3.78 13.12
C TYR A 258 17.65 3.56 12.53
N VAL A 259 17.12 2.35 12.65
CA VAL A 259 15.78 2.00 12.19
C VAL A 259 14.69 2.79 12.93
N LYS A 260 14.78 2.91 14.26
CA LYS A 260 13.82 3.71 15.04
C LYS A 260 13.82 5.18 14.61
N LEU A 261 15.01 5.73 14.35
CA LEU A 261 15.14 7.11 13.88
C LEU A 261 14.56 7.28 12.47
N PHE A 262 14.83 6.35 11.56
CA PHE A 262 14.22 6.30 10.23
C PHE A 262 12.69 6.27 10.31
N ASN A 263 12.11 5.31 11.05
CA ASN A 263 10.67 5.20 11.22
C ASN A 263 10.05 6.48 11.80
N SER A 264 10.71 7.12 12.77
CA SER A 264 10.24 8.40 13.32
C SER A 264 10.27 9.53 12.29
N ARG A 265 11.32 9.62 11.46
CA ARG A 265 11.40 10.62 10.39
C ARG A 265 10.37 10.39 9.30
N VAL A 266 10.10 9.14 8.93
CA VAL A 266 9.02 8.80 8.00
C VAL A 266 7.66 9.19 8.57
N GLN A 267 7.36 8.88 9.83
CA GLN A 267 6.11 9.33 10.46
C GLN A 267 5.94 10.86 10.39
N LYS A 268 6.99 11.63 10.68
CA LYS A 268 6.96 13.09 10.55
C LYS A 268 6.74 13.55 9.10
N LEU A 269 7.40 12.89 8.13
CA LEU A 269 7.21 13.17 6.71
C LEU A 269 5.76 12.91 6.27
N LEU A 270 5.19 11.76 6.64
CA LEU A 270 3.81 11.40 6.33
C LEU A 270 2.82 12.42 6.89
N THR A 271 2.95 12.81 8.17
CA THR A 271 2.12 13.87 8.77
C THR A 271 2.27 15.21 8.05
N SER A 272 3.50 15.56 7.63
CA SER A 272 3.75 16.79 6.88
C SER A 272 3.05 16.75 5.51
N LEU A 273 3.18 15.65 4.77
CA LEU A 273 2.55 15.46 3.47
C LEU A 273 1.02 15.47 3.58
N ASP A 274 0.46 14.81 4.58
CA ASP A 274 -0.99 14.79 4.86
C ASP A 274 -1.56 16.20 5.04
N SER A 275 -0.80 17.08 5.70
CA SER A 275 -1.18 18.48 5.90
C SER A 275 -1.03 19.37 4.66
N GLN A 276 -0.10 19.02 3.76
CA GLN A 276 0.27 19.82 2.59
C GLN A 276 -0.50 19.42 1.33
N LEU A 277 -0.88 18.15 1.20
CA LEU A 277 -1.44 17.56 0.00
C LEU A 277 -2.96 17.37 0.18
N SER A 278 -3.74 18.25 -0.44
CA SER A 278 -5.19 18.27 -0.23
C SER A 278 -5.86 16.97 -0.65
N GLY A 279 -6.65 16.40 0.26
CA GLY A 279 -7.41 15.17 0.00
C GLY A 279 -6.56 13.90 0.02
N SER A 280 -5.28 13.97 0.40
CA SER A 280 -4.50 12.78 0.72
C SER A 280 -4.80 12.29 2.14
N HIS A 281 -4.51 11.01 2.36
CA HIS A 281 -4.44 10.36 3.64
C HIS A 281 -3.16 9.51 3.68
N PHE A 282 -2.17 9.95 4.46
CA PHE A 282 -0.94 9.21 4.71
C PHE A 282 -0.99 8.56 6.09
N SER A 283 -0.70 7.27 6.15
CA SER A 283 -0.70 6.49 7.38
C SER A 283 0.57 5.66 7.53
N PHE A 284 0.94 5.38 8.77
CA PHE A 284 2.11 4.60 9.14
C PHE A 284 1.68 3.30 9.80
N ALA A 285 2.12 2.17 9.26
CA ALA A 285 1.96 0.85 9.86
C ALA A 285 3.23 0.50 10.67
N ASP A 286 3.10 0.35 11.99
CA ASP A 286 4.24 0.08 12.87
C ASP A 286 4.59 -1.41 12.94
N SER A 287 5.28 -1.91 11.92
CA SER A 287 5.81 -3.28 11.93
C SER A 287 7.00 -3.45 12.89
N TYR A 288 7.68 -2.37 13.32
CA TYR A 288 8.82 -2.47 14.24
C TYR A 288 8.42 -3.12 15.56
N SER A 289 7.41 -2.53 16.22
CA SER A 289 6.99 -2.96 17.56
C SER A 289 6.39 -4.37 17.53
N ILE A 290 5.64 -4.69 16.46
CA ILE A 290 5.01 -5.99 16.30
C ILE A 290 6.06 -7.08 16.12
N VAL A 291 6.97 -6.91 15.16
CA VAL A 291 8.00 -7.92 14.86
C VAL A 291 8.96 -8.08 16.04
N LEU A 292 9.29 -7.00 16.75
CA LEU A 292 10.12 -7.10 17.95
C LEU A 292 9.44 -7.94 19.05
N ASP A 293 8.14 -7.75 19.28
CA ASP A 293 7.40 -8.55 20.26
C ASP A 293 7.28 -10.03 19.86
N LEU A 294 7.19 -10.33 18.55
CA LEU A 294 7.26 -11.71 18.05
C LEU A 294 8.62 -12.36 18.34
N ILE A 295 9.70 -11.59 18.25
CA ILE A 295 11.08 -12.06 18.48
C ILE A 295 11.36 -12.27 19.96
N GLU A 296 10.98 -11.30 20.80
CA GLU A 296 11.28 -11.29 22.23
C GLU A 296 10.31 -12.15 23.04
N ASN A 297 9.04 -12.25 22.60
CA ASN A 297 7.98 -13.00 23.27
C ASN A 297 7.31 -14.04 22.35
N PRO A 298 8.07 -14.95 21.70
CA PRO A 298 7.54 -15.85 20.68
C PRO A 298 6.41 -16.75 21.20
N GLY A 299 6.51 -17.20 22.46
CA GLY A 299 5.51 -18.07 23.09
C GLY A 299 4.11 -17.44 23.22
N LYS A 300 4.01 -16.09 23.29
CA LYS A 300 2.73 -15.37 23.29
C LYS A 300 1.91 -15.61 22.02
N TYR A 301 2.61 -15.92 20.92
CA TYR A 301 2.05 -16.06 19.59
C TYR A 301 2.09 -17.50 19.07
N GLY A 302 2.49 -18.46 19.91
CA GLY A 302 2.63 -19.87 19.53
C GLY A 302 3.94 -20.21 18.81
N PHE A 303 4.87 -19.27 18.66
CA PHE A 303 6.23 -19.54 18.20
C PHE A 303 7.08 -20.09 19.35
N LYS A 304 8.14 -20.81 18.99
CA LYS A 304 9.19 -21.27 19.93
C LYS A 304 10.51 -20.56 19.70
N ILE A 305 10.77 -20.12 18.46
CA ILE A 305 12.08 -19.63 18.03
C ILE A 305 11.91 -18.30 17.30
N GLY A 306 12.35 -17.22 17.95
CA GLY A 306 12.30 -15.86 17.42
C GLY A 306 13.61 -15.35 16.83
N ASN A 307 14.73 -16.06 17.01
CA ASN A 307 16.06 -15.49 16.89
C ASN A 307 16.95 -16.13 15.79
N THR A 308 16.44 -17.12 15.09
CA THR A 308 17.06 -17.79 13.93
C THR A 308 15.97 -18.26 12.96
N SER A 309 16.38 -18.79 11.81
CA SER A 309 15.51 -19.13 10.68
C SER A 309 15.13 -20.60 10.63
N CYS A 310 13.93 -20.92 10.12
CA CYS A 310 13.54 -22.30 9.86
C CYS A 310 14.32 -22.93 8.69
N CYS A 311 14.69 -22.15 7.67
CA CYS A 311 15.48 -22.65 6.56
C CYS A 311 16.94 -22.96 6.94
N ASN A 312 17.33 -22.74 8.20
CA ASN A 312 18.65 -23.03 8.72
C ASN A 312 19.74 -22.45 7.82
N VAL A 313 19.56 -21.17 7.45
CA VAL A 313 20.56 -20.44 6.66
C VAL A 313 21.86 -20.38 7.44
N ASP A 314 22.97 -20.27 6.71
CA ASP A 314 24.29 -20.22 7.33
C ASP A 314 24.37 -19.11 8.39
N ASN A 315 24.69 -19.50 9.62
CA ASN A 315 24.74 -18.60 10.78
C ASN A 315 26.03 -17.75 10.85
N THR A 316 26.87 -17.77 9.81
CA THR A 316 28.06 -16.91 9.68
C THR A 316 27.89 -15.83 8.62
N LEU A 317 27.20 -16.16 7.52
CA LEU A 317 26.92 -15.23 6.44
C LEU A 317 25.55 -14.55 6.60
N GLY A 318 24.54 -15.28 7.10
CA GLY A 318 23.14 -14.92 6.88
C GLY A 318 22.81 -15.01 5.38
N GLY A 319 21.54 -15.24 5.02
CA GLY A 319 21.24 -15.39 3.60
C GLY A 319 19.81 -15.72 3.27
N LEU A 320 19.56 -15.81 1.97
CA LEU A 320 18.35 -16.43 1.43
C LEU A 320 18.36 -17.93 1.71
N CYS A 321 17.18 -18.53 1.69
CA CYS A 321 17.00 -19.96 1.83
C CYS A 321 17.57 -20.69 0.62
N LEU A 322 18.58 -21.55 0.79
CA LEU A 322 19.17 -22.30 -0.34
C LEU A 322 18.44 -23.64 -0.56
N PRO A 323 18.34 -24.13 -1.81
CA PRO A 323 17.64 -25.39 -2.10
C PRO A 323 18.18 -26.63 -1.39
N ASN A 324 19.46 -26.62 -1.00
CA ASN A 324 20.14 -27.73 -0.36
C ASN A 324 20.17 -27.64 1.18
N THR A 325 19.48 -26.67 1.79
CA THR A 325 19.41 -26.58 3.25
C THR A 325 18.50 -27.64 3.84
N LYS A 326 18.76 -27.99 5.11
CA LYS A 326 17.87 -28.81 5.92
C LYS A 326 16.87 -27.90 6.64
N LEU A 327 15.60 -28.00 6.25
CA LEU A 327 14.53 -27.28 6.92
C LEU A 327 14.33 -27.74 8.37
N CYS A 328 13.82 -26.83 9.20
CA CYS A 328 13.29 -27.15 10.51
C CYS A 328 12.12 -28.14 10.43
N SER A 329 11.82 -28.85 11.53
CA SER A 329 10.74 -29.84 11.57
C SER A 329 9.34 -29.23 11.53
N ASN A 330 9.14 -28.06 12.14
CA ASN A 330 7.86 -27.35 12.13
C ASN A 330 8.06 -25.86 11.85
N ARG A 331 7.64 -25.42 10.66
CA ARG A 331 7.76 -24.02 10.20
C ARG A 331 6.97 -23.03 11.06
N LYS A 332 5.88 -23.48 11.70
CA LYS A 332 5.05 -22.65 12.59
C LYS A 332 5.70 -22.38 13.95
N ASP A 333 6.79 -23.06 14.28
CA ASP A 333 7.55 -22.80 15.51
C ASP A 333 8.49 -21.59 15.35
N TYR A 334 8.70 -21.05 14.14
CA TYR A 334 9.70 -20.04 13.84
C TYR A 334 9.09 -18.72 13.35
N VAL A 335 9.63 -17.60 13.86
CA VAL A 335 9.30 -16.25 13.35
C VAL A 335 9.90 -16.04 11.96
N PHE A 336 11.15 -16.46 11.76
CA PHE A 336 11.88 -16.22 10.51
C PHE A 336 11.92 -17.45 9.59
N TRP A 337 11.68 -17.22 8.31
CA TRP A 337 11.84 -18.22 7.26
C TRP A 337 13.30 -18.40 6.89
N ASP A 338 13.98 -17.31 6.54
CA ASP A 338 15.39 -17.26 6.17
C ASP A 338 16.15 -16.18 6.97
N GLY A 339 17.29 -15.71 6.48
CA GLY A 339 18.12 -14.70 7.13
C GLY A 339 17.49 -13.31 7.26
N TYR A 340 16.40 -13.05 6.55
CA TYR A 340 15.81 -11.72 6.44
C TYR A 340 14.30 -11.75 6.65
N HIS A 341 13.62 -12.76 6.10
CA HIS A 341 12.18 -12.72 5.89
C HIS A 341 11.42 -13.53 6.94
N PRO A 342 10.24 -13.05 7.37
CA PRO A 342 9.33 -13.79 8.25
C PRO A 342 8.73 -15.05 7.58
N THR A 343 8.28 -16.00 8.40
CA THR A 343 7.47 -17.13 7.93
C THR A 343 6.04 -16.71 7.57
N ASP A 344 5.32 -17.54 6.81
CA ASP A 344 3.86 -17.36 6.59
C ASP A 344 3.08 -17.19 7.91
N ALA A 345 3.44 -17.98 8.94
CA ALA A 345 2.81 -17.91 10.25
C ALA A 345 3.08 -16.57 10.96
N ALA A 346 4.30 -16.04 10.87
CA ALA A 346 4.62 -14.71 11.38
C ALA A 346 3.88 -13.62 10.57
N ASN A 347 3.87 -13.72 9.24
CA ASN A 347 3.14 -12.80 8.37
C ASN A 347 1.65 -12.75 8.71
N GLN A 348 1.03 -13.90 9.02
CA GLN A 348 -0.37 -13.95 9.44
C GLN A 348 -0.62 -13.10 10.69
N ILE A 349 0.20 -13.26 11.72
CA ILE A 349 0.05 -12.52 12.98
C ILE A 349 0.33 -11.03 12.78
N ILE A 350 1.38 -10.68 12.03
CA ILE A 350 1.71 -9.28 11.74
C ILE A 350 0.54 -8.62 11.00
N ALA A 351 0.03 -9.27 9.94
CA ALA A 351 -1.12 -8.76 9.18
C ALA A 351 -2.39 -8.66 10.04
N ASP A 352 -2.65 -9.61 10.94
CA ASP A 352 -3.79 -9.57 11.85
C ASP A 352 -3.73 -8.35 12.78
N ILE A 353 -2.57 -8.06 13.35
CA ILE A 353 -2.37 -6.93 14.26
C ILE A 353 -2.44 -5.60 13.49
N LEU A 354 -1.77 -5.50 12.34
CA LEU A 354 -1.82 -4.31 11.49
C LEU A 354 -3.25 -4.00 11.05
N PHE A 355 -3.99 -5.00 10.57
CA PHE A 355 -5.37 -4.80 10.09
C PHE A 355 -6.35 -4.42 11.20
N SER A 356 -6.11 -4.88 12.43
CA SER A 356 -6.94 -4.57 13.60
C SER A 356 -6.67 -3.17 14.16
N ASN A 357 -5.56 -2.52 13.79
CA ASN A 357 -5.20 -1.20 14.29
C ASN A 357 -5.95 -0.10 13.50
N PRO A 358 -6.77 0.73 14.16
CA PRO A 358 -7.54 1.80 13.50
C PRO A 358 -6.67 2.77 12.69
N SER A 359 -5.41 2.99 13.08
CA SER A 359 -4.47 3.86 12.37
C SER A 359 -4.03 3.32 11.00
N ALA A 360 -4.24 2.02 10.75
CA ALA A 360 -4.02 1.37 9.45
C ALA A 360 -5.32 1.09 8.69
N GLN A 361 -6.50 1.36 9.30
CA GLN A 361 -7.79 1.18 8.65
C GLN A 361 -8.08 2.36 7.74
N VAL A 362 -7.90 2.14 6.44
CA VAL A 362 -8.30 3.10 5.41
C VAL A 362 -9.82 3.00 5.22
N ALA A 363 -10.57 3.81 5.96
CA ALA A 363 -12.01 3.92 5.72
C ALA A 363 -12.27 4.45 4.28
N PRO A 364 -13.36 4.02 3.61
CA PRO A 364 -13.76 4.65 2.36
C PRO A 364 -14.02 6.14 2.61
N PRO A 365 -13.55 7.05 1.74
CA PRO A 365 -13.89 8.45 1.86
C PRO A 365 -15.40 8.60 1.70
N PRO A 366 -16.04 9.55 2.39
CA PRO A 366 -17.43 9.85 2.15
C PRO A 366 -17.64 10.15 0.66
N ALA A 367 -18.73 9.64 0.10
CA ALA A 367 -19.09 9.91 -1.28
C ALA A 367 -19.08 11.43 -1.54
N PRO A 368 -18.55 11.90 -2.69
CA PRO A 368 -18.58 13.32 -3.00
C PRO A 368 -20.01 13.84 -2.90
N ALA A 369 -20.17 14.97 -2.22
CA ALA A 369 -21.47 15.62 -2.10
C ALA A 369 -22.05 15.82 -3.52
N PRO A 370 -23.34 15.50 -3.74
CA PRO A 370 -23.96 15.68 -5.04
C PRO A 370 -23.78 17.14 -5.45
N THR A 371 -23.13 17.35 -6.59
CA THR A 371 -22.98 18.67 -7.18
C THR A 371 -24.38 19.27 -7.32
N PRO A 372 -24.65 20.48 -6.81
CA PRO A 372 -25.93 21.13 -7.02
C PRO A 372 -26.21 21.15 -8.52
N ALA A 373 -27.31 20.50 -8.92
CA ALA A 373 -27.75 20.55 -10.30
C ALA A 373 -27.94 22.02 -10.67
N THR A 374 -27.05 22.55 -11.50
CA THR A 374 -27.30 23.81 -12.19
C THR A 374 -28.48 23.58 -13.10
N THR A 375 -29.67 23.97 -12.62
CA THR A 375 -30.85 24.15 -13.45
C THR A 375 -30.51 25.18 -14.52
N HIS A 376 -30.17 24.71 -15.71
CA HIS A 376 -30.18 25.53 -16.90
C HIS A 376 -31.65 25.88 -17.21
N THR A 377 -32.12 26.99 -16.67
CA THR A 377 -33.28 27.67 -17.22
C THR A 377 -32.89 28.18 -18.61
N HIS A 378 -33.41 27.55 -19.65
CA HIS A 378 -33.40 28.08 -21.00
C HIS A 378 -34.24 29.36 -21.03
N THR A 379 -33.59 30.51 -20.83
CA THR A 379 -34.11 31.81 -21.24
C THR A 379 -33.68 32.05 -22.68
N LEU A 380 -34.66 32.01 -23.59
CA LEU A 380 -34.52 32.49 -24.96
C LEU A 380 -34.18 33.99 -24.92
N THR A 381 -32.96 34.35 -25.31
CA THR A 381 -32.59 35.74 -25.61
C THR A 381 -32.76 36.04 -27.10
N PRO A 382 -33.21 37.26 -27.48
CA PRO A 382 -33.46 37.61 -28.87
C PRO A 382 -32.16 37.84 -29.65
N THR A 383 -32.18 37.44 -30.91
CA THR A 383 -31.14 37.64 -31.93
C THR A 383 -30.72 39.11 -32.07
N PRO A 384 -29.41 39.44 -32.05
CA PRO A 384 -28.93 40.77 -32.42
C PRO A 384 -28.66 40.87 -33.93
N THR A 385 -29.14 41.97 -34.52
CA THR A 385 -28.91 42.47 -35.89
C THR A 385 -27.42 42.69 -36.18
N PRO A 386 -26.92 42.46 -37.41
CA PRO A 386 -25.49 42.50 -37.70
C PRO A 386 -24.97 43.92 -37.86
N THR A 387 -23.90 44.26 -37.14
CA THR A 387 -23.06 45.45 -37.39
C THR A 387 -21.78 45.07 -38.12
N HIS A 388 -21.49 45.81 -39.19
CA HIS A 388 -20.26 45.74 -39.96
C HIS A 388 -19.04 46.10 -39.10
N HIS A 389 -18.03 45.24 -39.06
CA HIS A 389 -16.69 45.63 -38.64
C HIS A 389 -15.58 45.06 -39.52
N HIS A 390 -14.56 45.92 -39.65
CA HIS A 390 -13.40 45.86 -40.53
C HIS A 390 -12.54 44.60 -40.38
N LYS A 391 -12.01 44.18 -41.53
CA LYS A 391 -11.05 43.09 -41.73
C LYS A 391 -9.65 43.50 -41.24
N PRO A 392 -8.97 42.72 -40.38
CA PRO A 392 -7.54 42.90 -40.11
C PRO A 392 -6.68 42.25 -41.20
N THR A 393 -5.60 42.94 -41.56
CA THR A 393 -4.56 42.55 -42.53
C THR A 393 -3.69 41.40 -42.00
N PRO A 394 -3.19 40.46 -42.83
CA PRO A 394 -2.36 39.35 -42.35
C PRO A 394 -0.92 39.79 -42.05
N ALA A 395 -0.38 39.31 -40.93
CA ALA A 395 1.04 39.44 -40.58
C ALA A 395 1.89 38.44 -41.38
N ALA A 396 3.05 38.91 -41.86
CA ALA A 396 4.00 38.17 -42.68
C ALA A 396 4.82 37.16 -41.87
N ALA A 397 5.19 36.04 -42.51
CA ALA A 397 6.03 34.98 -41.97
C ALA A 397 7.52 35.38 -41.90
N PRO A 398 8.31 34.86 -40.94
CA PRO A 398 9.74 35.15 -40.83
C PRO A 398 10.61 34.28 -41.75
N SER A 399 11.65 34.92 -42.32
CA SER A 399 12.68 34.33 -43.20
C SER A 399 13.73 33.47 -42.46
N PRO A 400 14.39 32.51 -43.14
CA PRO A 400 15.38 31.62 -42.53
C PRO A 400 16.77 32.26 -42.35
N PRO A 401 17.61 31.72 -41.42
CA PRO A 401 18.91 32.31 -41.07
C PRO A 401 20.01 32.01 -42.10
N ALA A 402 20.89 32.99 -42.28
CA ALA A 402 22.06 32.93 -43.15
C ALA A 402 23.21 32.12 -42.54
N HIS A 403 23.81 31.25 -43.36
CA HIS A 403 25.10 30.61 -43.10
C HIS A 403 26.23 31.64 -43.24
N HIS A 404 27.10 31.72 -42.23
CA HIS A 404 28.44 32.29 -42.36
C HIS A 404 29.45 31.15 -42.53
N SER A 405 30.26 31.29 -43.57
CA SER A 405 31.51 30.56 -43.81
C SER A 405 32.62 30.99 -42.85
#